data_AF-M2ZT70-F1
#
_entry.id   AF-M2ZT70-F1
#
_cell.length_a   1.000
_cell.length_b   1.000
_cell.length_c   1.000
_cell.angle_alpha   90.00
_cell.angle_beta   90.00
_cell.angle_gamma   90.00
#
_symmetry.space_group_name_H-M   'P 1'
#
loop_
_entity.id
_entity.type
_entity.pdbx_description
1 polymer ?
#
loop_
_entity_poly.entity_id
_entity_poly.type
_entity_poly.pdbx_seq_one_letter_code
_entity_poly.pdbx_strand_id
1 'polypeptide(L)'
;MTHPVHTPVLAADGGLIRFALADLLAGRTTTMRVELSDAGAAEPWLTRIAGAEASLAALGQGHADLPARPELGRLASLLWLRRWWPASPSLGIPSLDPALLDLETAVATADVEDVAEGLLDGFEASPAELFDAAIAGDALLAAAPPVAEEVRGLCARLAAWFDDQDDVVRAEAAADVSARLDTAAPSQRAYALAAGLDPVAPGEGVLASGRASVDWARVPPGILDAGEDTVTWRIVAAAAATRLEVVVAGAFADAAITAFASHEGEPFAEVPLELGAGRFTGTADLDETATRLAAGVHSGRIALAVGVAGEGVGGTTAEDRAEVVALVRARPPDAGTLAERAAAASTDEEF
;
A
#
# COMPACT_ATOMS: atom_id res chain seq x y z
N MET A 1 6.52 -2.55 20.71
CA MET A 1 6.85 -2.00 19.39
C MET A 1 5.54 -1.64 18.72
N THR A 2 5.38 -0.40 18.25
CA THR A 2 4.19 -0.01 17.48
C THR A 2 4.20 -0.77 16.16
N HIS A 3 3.04 -1.28 15.73
CA HIS A 3 2.93 -2.01 14.46
C HIS A 3 3.41 -1.12 13.30
N PRO A 4 4.11 -1.65 12.27
CA PRO A 4 4.66 -0.85 11.17
C PRO A 4 3.61 0.01 10.44
N VAL A 5 2.35 -0.43 10.42
CA VAL A 5 1.23 0.34 9.88
C VAL A 5 1.05 1.71 10.53
N HIS A 6 1.47 1.91 11.78
CA HIS A 6 1.34 3.17 12.52
C HIS A 6 2.59 4.05 12.50
N THR A 7 3.66 3.55 11.88
CA THR A 7 4.96 4.22 11.91
C THR A 7 5.48 4.37 10.48
N PRO A 8 5.13 5.45 9.77
CA PRO A 8 5.82 5.83 8.55
C PRO A 8 7.33 5.94 8.82
N VAL A 9 8.12 5.29 7.96
CA VAL A 9 9.58 5.22 8.08
C VAL A 9 10.22 5.59 6.76
N LEU A 10 11.34 6.29 6.84
CA LEU A 10 12.34 6.37 5.77
C LEU A 10 13.57 5.57 6.19
N ALA A 11 14.05 4.74 5.28
CA ALA A 11 15.34 4.09 5.41
C ALA A 11 16.43 5.07 4.98
N ALA A 12 17.35 5.36 5.90
CA ALA A 12 18.42 6.31 5.69
C ALA A 12 19.77 5.59 5.83
N ASP A 13 20.81 6.06 5.14
CA ASP A 13 22.13 5.44 5.23
C ASP A 13 22.63 5.53 6.68
N GLY A 14 22.80 4.38 7.32
CA GLY A 14 23.15 4.28 8.75
C GLY A 14 22.01 4.56 9.75
N GLY A 15 20.73 4.56 9.35
CA GLY A 15 19.63 4.75 10.30
C GLY A 15 18.21 4.66 9.74
N LEU A 16 17.23 5.02 10.58
CA LEU A 16 15.82 5.13 10.23
C LEU A 16 15.26 6.47 10.69
N ILE A 17 14.42 7.10 9.86
CA ILE A 17 13.68 8.30 10.23
C ILE A 17 12.21 7.93 10.37
N ARG A 18 11.63 8.14 11.55
CA ARG A 18 10.27 7.76 11.90
C ARG A 18 9.39 8.99 12.11
N PHE A 19 8.13 8.84 11.72
CA PHE A 19 7.08 9.82 11.95
C PHE A 19 5.90 9.19 12.69
N ALA A 20 5.15 10.02 13.41
CA ALA A 20 3.85 9.61 13.96
C ALA A 20 2.79 9.67 12.84
N LEU A 21 2.13 8.55 12.54
CA LEU A 21 1.15 8.49 11.45
C LEU A 21 0.05 9.56 11.58
N ALA A 22 -0.50 9.73 12.78
CA ALA A 22 -1.60 10.66 13.02
C ALA A 22 -1.22 12.11 12.69
N ASP A 23 -0.03 12.54 13.08
CA ASP A 23 0.46 13.90 12.78
C ASP A 23 0.81 14.07 11.31
N LEU A 24 1.38 13.01 10.71
CA LEU A 24 1.75 12.99 9.30
C LEU A 24 0.53 13.11 8.39
N LEU A 25 -0.49 12.28 8.61
CA LEU A 25 -1.71 12.34 7.82
C LEU A 25 -2.49 13.63 8.05
N ALA A 26 -2.44 14.20 9.26
CA ALA A 26 -3.08 15.48 9.56
C ALA A 26 -2.32 16.70 9.04
N GLY A 27 -1.11 16.54 8.47
CA GLY A 27 -0.27 17.66 8.03
C GLY A 27 0.25 18.52 9.19
N ARG A 28 0.37 17.94 10.40
CA ARG A 28 0.78 18.63 11.63
C ARG A 28 2.12 18.14 12.19
N THR A 29 2.89 17.39 11.40
CA THR A 29 4.19 16.88 11.82
C THR A 29 5.15 18.03 12.18
N THR A 30 5.51 18.12 13.45
CA THR A 30 6.50 19.11 13.94
C THR A 30 7.86 18.48 14.22
N THR A 31 7.91 17.17 14.46
CA THR A 31 9.11 16.46 14.87
C THR A 31 9.25 15.15 14.09
N MET A 32 10.50 14.75 13.86
CA MET A 32 10.87 13.45 13.31
C MET A 32 11.86 12.77 14.25
N ARG A 33 11.74 11.46 14.40
CA ARG A 33 12.63 10.67 15.25
C ARG A 33 13.65 9.97 14.39
N VAL A 34 14.92 10.23 14.62
CA VAL A 34 16.05 9.57 13.96
C VAL A 34 16.60 8.50 14.89
N GLU A 35 16.75 7.28 14.38
CA GLU A 35 17.38 6.15 15.07
C GLU A 35 18.59 5.70 14.25
N LEU A 36 19.77 5.68 14.88
CA LEU A 36 21.04 5.44 14.19
C LEU A 36 21.51 4.00 14.43
N SER A 37 21.88 3.33 13.35
CA SER A 37 22.52 2.01 13.37
C SER A 37 24.00 2.09 13.02
N ASP A 38 24.40 3.04 12.16
CA ASP A 38 25.78 3.34 11.80
C ASP A 38 26.03 4.86 11.83
N ALA A 39 26.77 5.31 12.83
CA ALA A 39 27.10 6.72 13.02
C ALA A 39 28.01 7.28 11.91
N GLY A 40 28.88 6.46 11.31
CA GLY A 40 29.80 6.91 10.28
C GLY A 40 29.08 7.19 8.97
N ALA A 41 28.16 6.29 8.60
CA ALA A 41 27.28 6.48 7.44
C ALA A 41 26.30 7.64 7.65
N ALA A 42 25.79 7.81 8.87
CA ALA A 42 24.77 8.82 9.15
C ALA A 42 25.29 10.26 9.25
N GLU A 43 26.54 10.47 9.66
CA GLU A 43 27.09 11.81 9.95
C GLU A 43 26.95 12.81 8.78
N PRO A 44 27.28 12.47 7.53
CA PRO A 44 27.26 13.43 6.43
C PRO A 44 25.86 14.02 6.17
N TRP A 45 24.83 13.17 6.07
CA TRP A 45 23.47 13.66 5.82
C TRP A 45 22.86 14.30 7.07
N LEU A 46 23.14 13.75 8.26
CA LEU A 46 22.62 14.27 9.52
C LEU A 46 23.13 15.69 9.80
N THR A 47 24.41 15.94 9.52
CA THR A 47 25.01 17.28 9.62
C THR A 47 24.38 18.26 8.63
N ARG A 48 24.01 17.84 7.41
CA ARG A 48 23.31 18.71 6.44
C ARG A 48 21.90 19.08 6.89
N ILE A 49 21.14 18.14 7.46
CA ILE A 49 19.74 18.39 7.84
C ILE A 49 19.57 19.07 9.20
N ALA A 50 20.44 18.77 10.17
CA ALA A 50 20.30 19.19 11.57
C ALA A 50 21.37 20.18 12.02
N GLY A 51 22.45 20.33 11.25
CA GLY A 51 23.64 21.08 11.64
C GLY A 51 24.59 20.29 12.55
N ALA A 52 25.83 20.76 12.64
CA ALA A 52 26.92 20.04 13.31
C ALA A 52 26.66 19.78 14.80
N GLU A 53 26.08 20.72 15.53
CA GLU A 53 25.85 20.56 16.97
C GLU A 53 24.79 19.50 17.28
N ALA A 54 23.65 19.54 16.58
CA ALA A 54 22.59 18.55 16.74
C ALA A 54 23.04 17.16 16.23
N SER A 55 23.80 17.12 15.13
CA SER A 55 24.39 15.88 14.60
C SER A 55 25.31 15.22 15.63
N LEU A 56 26.24 15.97 16.24
CA LEU A 56 27.14 15.43 17.27
C LEU A 56 26.38 14.87 18.49
N ALA A 57 25.32 15.56 18.93
CA ALA A 57 24.49 15.08 20.03
C ALA A 57 23.77 13.78 19.67
N ALA A 58 23.19 13.70 18.48
CA ALA A 58 22.50 12.53 17.95
C ALA A 58 23.44 11.31 17.81
N LEU A 59 24.63 11.51 17.24
CA LEU A 59 25.63 10.46 17.05
C LEU A 59 26.12 9.89 18.39
N GLY A 60 26.24 10.74 19.42
CA GLY A 60 26.60 10.30 20.77
C GLY A 60 25.51 9.48 21.49
N GLN A 61 24.24 9.72 21.17
CA GLN A 61 23.09 9.05 21.79
C GLN A 61 22.52 7.89 20.97
N GLY A 62 22.92 7.77 19.69
CA GLY A 62 22.38 6.79 18.74
C GLY A 62 20.94 7.08 18.30
N HIS A 63 20.37 8.21 18.70
CA HIS A 63 19.04 8.67 18.27
C HIS A 63 18.89 10.17 18.54
N ALA A 64 17.93 10.81 17.88
CA ALA A 64 17.54 12.18 18.16
C ALA A 64 16.10 12.46 17.73
N ASP A 65 15.42 13.33 18.48
CA ASP A 65 14.17 13.96 18.03
C ASP A 65 14.53 15.31 17.41
N LEU A 66 14.30 15.45 16.11
CA LEU A 66 14.66 16.62 15.32
C LEU A 66 13.40 17.36 14.83
N PRO A 67 13.49 18.67 14.53
CA PRO A 67 12.44 19.35 13.80
C PRO A 67 12.16 18.63 12.48
N ALA A 68 10.88 18.40 12.17
CA ALA A 68 10.50 17.72 10.94
C ALA A 68 10.89 18.55 9.71
N ARG A 69 11.41 17.88 8.68
CA ARG A 69 11.64 18.46 7.36
C ARG A 69 10.45 18.14 6.46
N PRO A 70 9.86 19.12 5.77
CA PRO A 70 8.66 18.88 4.97
C PRO A 70 8.90 17.88 3.83
N GLU A 71 10.09 17.85 3.24
CA GLU A 71 10.47 16.93 2.17
C GLU A 71 10.48 15.48 2.68
N LEU A 72 11.13 15.24 3.82
CA LEU A 72 11.16 13.91 4.47
C LEU A 72 9.77 13.47 4.93
N GLY A 73 8.98 14.38 5.50
CA GLY A 73 7.60 14.09 5.87
C GLY A 73 6.75 13.71 4.66
N ARG A 74 6.88 14.45 3.54
CA ARG A 74 6.16 14.17 2.30
C ARG A 74 6.54 12.81 1.74
N LEU A 75 7.84 12.50 1.63
CA LEU A 75 8.29 11.19 1.14
C LEU A 75 7.80 10.05 2.04
N ALA A 76 7.91 10.19 3.37
CA ALA A 76 7.44 9.17 4.31
C ALA A 76 5.93 8.93 4.19
N SER A 77 5.16 10.00 3.95
CA SER A 77 3.71 9.88 3.76
C SER A 77 3.38 9.13 2.47
N LEU A 78 4.06 9.43 1.37
CA LEU A 78 3.83 8.77 0.08
C LEU A 78 4.22 7.29 0.12
N LEU A 79 5.37 6.95 0.71
CA LEU A 79 5.79 5.57 0.91
C LEU A 79 4.81 4.79 1.79
N TRP A 80 4.29 5.43 2.84
CA TRP A 80 3.25 4.84 3.66
C TRP A 80 1.95 4.60 2.88
N LEU A 81 1.49 5.59 2.10
CA LEU A 81 0.29 5.47 1.26
C LEU A 81 0.41 4.33 0.25
N ARG A 82 1.55 4.24 -0.45
CA ARG A 82 1.84 3.15 -1.38
C ARG A 82 1.75 1.77 -0.74
N ARG A 83 2.10 1.67 0.54
CA ARG A 83 2.23 0.38 1.23
C ARG A 83 1.02 -0.02 2.06
N TRP A 84 0.29 0.96 2.61
CA TRP A 84 -0.67 0.72 3.68
C TRP A 84 -2.03 1.39 3.47
N TRP A 85 -2.25 2.08 2.34
CA TRP A 85 -3.52 2.74 2.10
C TRP A 85 -4.71 1.76 2.15
N PRO A 86 -5.69 1.97 3.05
CA PRO A 86 -6.77 1.02 3.28
C PRO A 86 -7.94 1.27 2.32
N ALA A 87 -7.72 1.09 1.02
CA ALA A 87 -8.77 1.26 0.01
C ALA A 87 -9.98 0.37 0.32
N SER A 88 -11.15 0.99 0.47
CA SER A 88 -12.42 0.30 0.71
C SER A 88 -13.59 1.21 0.32
N PRO A 89 -14.26 0.94 -0.83
CA PRO A 89 -15.47 1.65 -1.21
C PRO A 89 -16.55 1.61 -0.13
N SER A 90 -16.65 0.49 0.59
CA SER A 90 -17.63 0.32 1.67
C SER A 90 -17.41 1.26 2.87
N LEU A 91 -16.15 1.68 3.09
CA LEU A 91 -15.76 2.64 4.12
C LEU A 91 -15.68 4.08 3.59
N GLY A 92 -15.96 4.29 2.30
CA GLY A 92 -15.79 5.58 1.62
C GLY A 92 -14.33 5.98 1.45
N ILE A 93 -13.42 5.00 1.38
CA ILE A 93 -11.99 5.23 1.13
C ILE A 93 -11.69 4.79 -0.29
N PRO A 94 -11.40 5.70 -1.22
CA PRO A 94 -11.20 5.34 -2.62
C PRO A 94 -9.90 4.56 -2.82
N SER A 95 -9.82 3.80 -3.91
CA SER A 95 -8.53 3.26 -4.36
C SER A 95 -7.67 4.39 -4.92
N LEU A 96 -6.38 4.38 -4.63
CA LEU A 96 -5.42 5.33 -5.19
C LEU A 96 -4.77 4.72 -6.44
N ASP A 97 -4.67 5.50 -7.51
CA ASP A 97 -4.00 5.05 -8.73
C ASP A 97 -2.48 4.92 -8.50
N PRO A 98 -1.89 3.73 -8.70
CA PRO A 98 -0.48 3.50 -8.46
C PRO A 98 0.43 4.42 -9.29
N ALA A 99 0.09 4.72 -10.55
CA ALA A 99 0.94 5.51 -11.41
C ALA A 99 1.05 6.97 -10.96
N LEU A 100 -0.02 7.53 -10.41
CA LEU A 100 0.02 8.87 -9.79
C LEU A 100 0.86 8.87 -8.51
N LEU A 101 0.70 7.84 -7.66
CA LEU A 101 1.53 7.69 -6.45
C LEU A 101 3.00 7.48 -6.78
N ASP A 102 3.32 6.66 -7.79
CA ASP A 102 4.68 6.45 -8.31
C ASP A 102 5.33 7.77 -8.74
N LEU A 103 4.64 8.57 -9.56
CA LEU A 103 5.13 9.87 -10.00
C LEU A 103 5.38 10.84 -8.84
N GLU A 104 4.42 10.96 -7.91
CA GLU A 104 4.56 11.85 -6.76
C GLU A 104 5.72 11.44 -5.85
N THR A 105 5.91 10.13 -5.69
CA THR A 105 6.99 9.54 -4.90
C THR A 105 8.33 9.77 -5.59
N ALA A 106 8.42 9.58 -6.91
CA ALA A 106 9.65 9.85 -7.67
C ALA A 106 10.15 11.28 -7.45
N VAL A 107 9.25 12.26 -7.53
CA VAL A 107 9.58 13.68 -7.25
C VAL A 107 9.97 13.88 -5.78
N ALA A 108 9.24 13.27 -4.83
CA ALA A 108 9.56 13.40 -3.41
C ALA A 108 10.93 12.79 -3.07
N THR A 109 11.30 11.68 -3.70
CA THR A 109 12.60 11.05 -3.55
C THR A 109 13.71 11.96 -4.10
N ALA A 110 13.51 12.53 -5.30
CA ALA A 110 14.43 13.51 -5.87
C ALA A 110 14.61 14.75 -4.95
N ASP A 111 13.51 15.30 -4.43
CA ASP A 111 13.55 16.44 -3.49
C ASP A 111 14.34 16.12 -2.21
N VAL A 112 14.30 14.87 -1.71
CA VAL A 112 15.08 14.44 -0.55
C VAL A 112 16.57 14.31 -0.86
N GLU A 113 16.93 13.78 -2.02
CA GLU A 113 18.32 13.73 -2.47
C GLU A 113 18.92 15.15 -2.62
N ASP A 114 18.15 16.10 -3.13
CA ASP A 114 18.58 17.51 -3.23
C ASP A 114 18.80 18.16 -1.85
N VAL A 115 17.99 17.78 -0.84
CA VAL A 115 18.14 18.26 0.54
C VAL A 115 19.40 17.70 1.19
N ALA A 116 19.67 16.42 1.00
CA ALA A 116 20.82 15.75 1.58
C ALA A 116 21.24 14.54 0.76
N GLU A 117 22.15 14.76 -0.19
CA GLU A 117 22.72 13.71 -1.04
C GLU A 117 23.23 12.50 -0.23
N GLY A 118 22.78 11.29 -0.60
CA GLY A 118 23.15 10.05 0.08
C GLY A 118 22.50 9.89 1.46
N LEU A 119 21.40 10.59 1.72
CA LEU A 119 20.58 10.35 2.92
C LEU A 119 19.89 9.01 2.84
N LEU A 120 19.35 8.63 1.67
CA LEU A 120 18.63 7.37 1.51
C LEU A 120 19.61 6.20 1.34
N ASP A 121 19.28 5.05 1.93
CA ASP A 121 20.12 3.84 1.87
C ASP A 121 19.95 3.02 0.59
N GLY A 122 19.07 3.47 -0.31
CA GLY A 122 18.70 2.76 -1.54
C GLY A 122 17.78 1.56 -1.33
N PHE A 123 17.18 1.39 -0.14
CA PHE A 123 16.15 0.37 0.09
C PHE A 123 14.86 0.68 -0.68
N GLU A 124 14.49 1.96 -0.71
CA GLU A 124 13.35 2.44 -1.49
C GLU A 124 13.73 2.58 -2.97
N ALA A 125 12.74 2.44 -3.85
CA ALA A 125 12.93 2.61 -5.28
C ALA A 125 13.45 4.02 -5.61
N SER A 126 14.43 4.08 -6.52
CA SER A 126 15.01 5.32 -7.01
C SER A 126 14.00 6.17 -7.77
N PRO A 127 14.24 7.49 -7.95
CA PRO A 127 13.38 8.33 -8.79
C PRO A 127 13.18 7.77 -10.20
N ALA A 128 14.22 7.16 -10.78
CA ALA A 128 14.17 6.52 -12.10
C ALA A 128 13.24 5.30 -12.12
N GLU A 129 13.37 4.38 -11.17
CA GLU A 129 12.53 3.18 -11.09
C GLU A 129 11.06 3.52 -10.84
N LEU A 130 10.80 4.50 -9.96
CA LEU A 130 9.45 5.00 -9.69
C LEU A 130 8.85 5.67 -10.92
N PHE A 131 9.62 6.48 -11.64
CA PHE A 131 9.15 7.11 -12.87
C PHE A 131 8.85 6.08 -13.97
N ASP A 132 9.73 5.09 -14.17
CA ASP A 132 9.53 4.01 -15.13
C ASP A 132 8.25 3.20 -14.80
N ALA A 133 8.00 2.93 -13.51
CA ALA A 133 6.78 2.27 -13.05
C ALA A 133 5.53 3.12 -13.34
N ALA A 134 5.59 4.44 -13.09
CA ALA A 134 4.47 5.34 -13.35
C ALA A 134 4.03 5.33 -14.82
N ILE A 135 4.99 5.36 -15.75
CA ILE A 135 4.69 5.47 -17.19
C ILE A 135 4.43 4.12 -17.87
N ALA A 136 4.61 3.00 -17.15
CA ALA A 136 4.45 1.66 -17.69
C ALA A 136 3.05 1.45 -18.29
N GLY A 137 3.00 0.97 -19.53
CA GLY A 137 1.73 0.66 -20.21
C GLY A 137 0.79 1.86 -20.38
N ASP A 138 1.31 3.08 -20.48
CA ASP A 138 0.54 4.33 -20.51
C ASP A 138 -0.34 4.56 -19.25
N ALA A 139 -0.05 3.90 -18.12
CA ALA A 139 -0.84 3.98 -16.89
C ALA A 139 -0.97 5.42 -16.37
N LEU A 140 0.12 6.17 -16.27
CA LEU A 140 0.08 7.58 -15.86
C LEU A 140 -0.81 8.43 -16.78
N LEU A 141 -0.72 8.25 -18.10
CA LEU A 141 -1.57 8.98 -19.05
C LEU A 141 -3.05 8.63 -18.89
N ALA A 142 -3.35 7.40 -18.48
CA ALA A 142 -4.70 6.97 -18.21
C ALA A 142 -5.29 7.58 -16.94
N ALA A 143 -4.47 7.76 -15.90
CA ALA A 143 -4.87 8.26 -14.58
C ALA A 143 -4.84 9.80 -14.46
N ALA A 144 -4.02 10.48 -15.26
CA ALA A 144 -3.76 11.91 -15.17
C ALA A 144 -4.91 12.88 -15.51
N PRO A 145 -5.95 12.57 -16.33
CA PRO A 145 -6.90 13.59 -16.79
C PRO A 145 -7.51 14.50 -15.70
N PRO A 146 -7.90 13.99 -14.50
CA PRO A 146 -8.45 14.85 -13.45
C PRO A 146 -7.44 15.83 -12.80
N VAL A 147 -6.14 15.57 -12.96
CA VAL A 147 -5.02 16.27 -12.31
C VAL A 147 -3.89 16.58 -13.30
N ALA A 148 -4.24 16.78 -14.57
CA ALA A 148 -3.29 16.81 -15.68
C ALA A 148 -2.29 17.97 -15.58
N GLU A 149 -2.70 19.10 -14.99
CA GLU A 149 -1.83 20.27 -14.83
C GLU A 149 -0.69 20.00 -13.84
N GLU A 150 -1.02 19.38 -12.71
CA GLU A 150 -0.05 19.04 -11.69
C GLU A 150 0.86 17.90 -12.15
N VAL A 151 0.31 16.87 -12.81
CA VAL A 151 1.10 15.79 -13.42
C VAL A 151 2.12 16.37 -14.39
N ARG A 152 1.72 17.33 -15.25
CA ARG A 152 2.64 18.02 -16.16
C ARG A 152 3.76 18.73 -15.40
N GLY A 153 3.42 19.45 -14.33
CA GLY A 153 4.39 20.14 -13.49
C GLY A 153 5.40 19.18 -12.85
N LEU A 154 4.95 18.01 -12.39
CA LEU A 154 5.81 16.97 -11.83
C LEU A 154 6.71 16.33 -12.90
N CYS A 155 6.17 16.01 -14.08
CA CYS A 155 6.96 15.50 -15.20
C CYS A 155 8.04 16.49 -15.65
N ALA A 156 7.73 17.78 -15.72
CA ALA A 156 8.71 18.82 -16.07
C ALA A 156 9.83 18.93 -15.03
N ARG A 157 9.50 18.81 -13.73
CA ARG A 157 10.50 18.78 -12.64
C ARG A 157 11.41 17.55 -12.73
N LEU A 158 10.83 16.37 -12.94
CA LEU A 158 11.63 15.14 -13.13
C LEU A 158 12.49 15.21 -14.38
N ALA A 159 11.99 15.78 -15.48
CA ALA A 159 12.78 15.93 -16.70
C ALA A 159 14.06 16.75 -16.44
N ALA A 160 13.94 17.87 -15.72
CA ALA A 160 15.09 18.69 -15.33
C ALA A 160 16.04 17.94 -14.39
N TRP A 161 15.49 17.22 -13.40
CA TRP A 161 16.30 16.43 -12.47
C TRP A 161 17.07 15.30 -13.20
N PHE A 162 16.43 14.57 -14.12
CA PHE A 162 17.11 13.54 -14.91
C PHE A 162 18.20 14.12 -15.82
N ASP A 163 17.99 15.31 -16.39
CA ASP A 163 19.02 16.01 -17.17
C ASP A 163 20.24 16.36 -16.30
N ASP A 164 20.02 16.85 -15.07
CA ASP A 164 21.09 17.10 -14.10
C ASP A 164 21.85 15.83 -13.67
N GLN A 165 21.19 14.66 -13.75
CA GLN A 165 21.80 13.34 -13.51
C GLN A 165 22.41 12.70 -14.78
N ASP A 166 22.50 13.43 -15.90
CA ASP A 166 22.94 12.93 -17.21
C ASP A 166 22.09 11.76 -17.77
N ASP A 167 20.84 11.58 -17.31
CA ASP A 167 19.88 10.59 -17.82
C ASP A 167 18.95 11.20 -18.88
N VAL A 168 19.53 11.48 -20.05
CA VAL A 168 18.84 12.09 -21.19
C VAL A 168 17.63 11.27 -21.63
N VAL A 169 17.68 9.95 -21.53
CA VAL A 169 16.60 9.06 -21.98
C VAL A 169 15.34 9.28 -21.14
N ARG A 170 15.49 9.34 -19.81
CA ARG A 170 14.35 9.58 -18.93
C ARG A 170 13.91 11.03 -18.94
N ALA A 171 14.84 11.97 -19.12
CA ALA A 171 14.49 13.38 -19.31
C ALA A 171 13.57 13.58 -20.52
N GLU A 172 13.93 12.98 -21.67
CA GLU A 172 13.09 13.01 -22.89
C GLU A 172 11.75 12.28 -22.68
N ALA A 173 11.74 11.13 -21.99
CA ALA A 173 10.50 10.41 -21.70
C ALA A 173 9.54 11.22 -20.82
N ALA A 174 10.03 11.90 -19.78
CA ALA A 174 9.24 12.77 -18.92
C ALA A 174 8.67 13.97 -19.70
N ALA A 175 9.47 14.56 -20.60
CA ALA A 175 9.01 15.62 -21.48
C ALA A 175 7.95 15.14 -22.49
N ASP A 176 8.10 13.94 -23.05
CA ASP A 176 7.12 13.33 -23.97
C ASP A 176 5.78 13.09 -23.28
N VAL A 177 5.78 12.52 -22.06
CA VAL A 177 4.54 12.33 -21.28
C VAL A 177 3.85 13.66 -21.03
N SER A 178 4.60 14.67 -20.61
CA SER A 178 4.11 16.04 -20.42
C SER A 178 3.46 16.60 -21.70
N ALA A 179 4.09 16.42 -22.86
CA ALA A 179 3.56 16.89 -24.15
C ALA A 179 2.33 16.09 -24.60
N ARG A 180 2.29 14.79 -24.35
CA ARG A 180 1.13 13.93 -24.68
C ARG A 180 -0.11 14.35 -23.89
N LEU A 181 0.04 14.76 -22.63
CA LEU A 181 -1.06 15.30 -21.82
C LEU A 181 -1.68 16.59 -22.41
N ASP A 182 -0.91 17.40 -23.16
CA ASP A 182 -1.46 18.59 -23.85
C ASP A 182 -2.38 18.23 -25.03
N THR A 183 -2.15 17.05 -25.62
CA THR A 183 -2.90 16.57 -26.81
C THR A 183 -4.03 15.61 -26.46
N ALA A 184 -4.05 15.11 -25.22
CA ALA A 184 -5.08 14.21 -24.74
C ALA A 184 -6.40 14.98 -24.58
N ALA A 185 -7.33 14.80 -25.51
CA ALA A 185 -8.72 15.17 -25.29
C ALA A 185 -9.26 14.38 -24.08
N PRO A 186 -10.18 14.94 -23.27
CA PRO A 186 -10.78 14.21 -22.16
C PRO A 186 -11.38 12.90 -22.66
N SER A 187 -10.74 11.79 -22.31
CA SER A 187 -11.20 10.47 -22.72
C SER A 187 -12.34 10.06 -21.80
N GLN A 188 -13.53 9.95 -22.35
CA GLN A 188 -14.64 9.26 -21.69
C GLN A 188 -14.20 7.82 -21.44
N ARG A 189 -13.94 7.46 -20.18
CA ARG A 189 -13.75 6.06 -19.79
C ARG A 189 -14.97 5.54 -19.05
N ALA A 190 -15.29 4.32 -19.43
CA ALA A 190 -16.52 3.62 -19.19
C ALA A 190 -16.53 2.97 -17.81
N TYR A 191 -17.67 3.12 -17.15
CA TYR A 191 -18.06 2.45 -15.91
C TYR A 191 -17.90 0.93 -15.97
N ALA A 192 -17.45 0.35 -14.85
CA ALA A 192 -17.60 -1.07 -14.56
C ALA A 192 -18.08 -1.30 -13.12
N LEU A 193 -19.40 -1.22 -12.96
CA LEU A 193 -20.27 -2.11 -12.19
C LEU A 193 -19.77 -2.66 -10.84
N ALA A 194 -20.32 -2.08 -9.76
CA ALA A 194 -20.59 -2.82 -8.52
C ALA A 194 -21.64 -3.90 -8.79
N ALA A 195 -21.23 -5.17 -8.86
CA ALA A 195 -22.13 -6.30 -8.79
C ALA A 195 -22.50 -6.54 -7.32
N GLY A 196 -23.76 -6.24 -6.98
CA GLY A 196 -24.35 -6.56 -5.68
C GLY A 196 -24.32 -8.07 -5.39
N LEU A 197 -24.21 -8.36 -4.10
CA LEU A 197 -24.19 -9.69 -3.51
C LEU A 197 -25.49 -10.46 -3.80
N ASP A 198 -25.39 -11.59 -4.49
CA ASP A 198 -26.37 -12.67 -4.31
C ASP A 198 -25.97 -13.48 -3.07
N PRO A 199 -26.87 -13.67 -2.09
CA PRO A 199 -26.62 -14.60 -1.00
C PRO A 199 -26.56 -16.02 -1.57
N VAL A 200 -25.39 -16.66 -1.46
CA VAL A 200 -25.22 -18.08 -1.76
C VAL A 200 -26.16 -18.87 -0.85
N ALA A 201 -27.09 -19.61 -1.45
CA ALA A 201 -28.05 -20.44 -0.73
C ALA A 201 -27.33 -21.43 0.22
N PRO A 202 -27.87 -21.70 1.42
CA PRO A 202 -27.30 -22.72 2.29
C PRO A 202 -27.35 -24.08 1.59
N GLY A 203 -26.19 -24.63 1.24
CA GLY A 203 -26.06 -25.97 0.70
C GLY A 203 -26.12 -27.02 1.80
N GLU A 204 -26.83 -28.13 1.56
CA GLU A 204 -26.64 -29.37 2.31
C GLU A 204 -25.15 -29.77 2.29
N GLY A 205 -24.58 -30.14 3.45
CA GLY A 205 -23.21 -30.65 3.55
C GLY A 205 -22.12 -29.67 4.00
N VAL A 206 -22.45 -28.49 4.53
CA VAL A 206 -21.44 -27.59 5.14
C VAL A 206 -20.98 -28.15 6.50
N LEU A 207 -19.68 -28.43 6.62
CA LEU A 207 -19.05 -28.90 7.86
C LEU A 207 -18.64 -27.74 8.77
N ALA A 208 -18.10 -26.68 8.18
CA ALA A 208 -17.66 -25.48 8.87
C ALA A 208 -17.72 -24.27 7.94
N SER A 209 -17.91 -23.08 8.50
CA SER A 209 -17.84 -21.82 7.75
C SER A 209 -17.42 -20.68 8.65
N GLY A 210 -16.83 -19.64 8.07
CA GLY A 210 -16.45 -18.46 8.83
C GLY A 210 -16.19 -17.26 7.94
N ARG A 211 -15.85 -16.16 8.61
CA ARG A 211 -15.40 -14.92 8.00
C ARG A 211 -14.06 -14.53 8.61
N ALA A 212 -13.27 -13.79 7.85
CA ALA A 212 -12.02 -13.21 8.27
C ALA A 212 -11.83 -11.88 7.53
N SER A 213 -10.96 -11.04 8.09
CA SER A 213 -10.52 -9.81 7.44
C SER A 213 -9.14 -10.02 6.82
N VAL A 214 -8.84 -9.26 5.77
CA VAL A 214 -7.51 -9.28 5.16
C VAL A 214 -6.49 -8.71 6.13
N ASP A 215 -5.39 -9.44 6.34
CA ASP A 215 -4.23 -8.90 7.05
C ASP A 215 -3.39 -8.07 6.07
N TRP A 216 -3.47 -6.74 6.20
CA TRP A 216 -2.79 -5.82 5.29
C TRP A 216 -1.28 -6.04 5.22
N ALA A 217 -0.68 -6.63 6.25
CA ALA A 217 0.75 -6.94 6.28
C ALA A 217 1.14 -8.13 5.37
N ARG A 218 0.18 -8.95 4.96
CA ARG A 218 0.40 -10.18 4.18
C ARG A 218 0.02 -10.06 2.72
N VAL A 219 -0.68 -8.99 2.33
CA VAL A 219 -1.15 -8.78 0.96
C VAL A 219 -0.41 -7.62 0.30
N PRO A 220 -0.15 -7.68 -1.01
CA PRO A 220 0.34 -6.50 -1.71
C PRO A 220 -0.68 -5.35 -1.61
N PRO A 221 -0.21 -4.10 -1.47
CA PRO A 221 -1.09 -2.95 -1.38
C PRO A 221 -1.90 -2.75 -2.67
N GLY A 222 -3.11 -2.20 -2.54
CA GLY A 222 -3.96 -1.86 -3.68
C GLY A 222 -4.57 -3.04 -4.43
N ILE A 223 -4.47 -4.28 -3.91
CA ILE A 223 -5.03 -5.47 -4.56
C ILE A 223 -6.42 -5.83 -4.03
N LEU A 224 -6.62 -5.77 -2.71
CA LEU A 224 -7.83 -6.22 -2.02
C LEU A 224 -8.47 -5.11 -1.20
N ASP A 225 -9.79 -5.18 -1.04
CA ASP A 225 -10.56 -4.31 -0.15
C ASP A 225 -10.10 -4.49 1.30
N ALA A 226 -9.70 -3.37 1.90
CA ALA A 226 -9.16 -3.29 3.25
C ALA A 226 -10.23 -3.40 4.35
N GLY A 227 -11.51 -3.47 3.97
CA GLY A 227 -12.65 -3.62 4.87
C GLY A 227 -12.60 -4.88 5.74
N GLU A 228 -13.40 -4.86 6.80
CA GLU A 228 -13.54 -6.01 7.69
C GLU A 228 -14.43 -7.10 7.07
N ASP A 229 -14.20 -8.36 7.45
CA ASP A 229 -15.01 -9.52 7.05
C ASP A 229 -15.11 -9.74 5.52
N THR A 230 -14.15 -9.24 4.74
CA THR A 230 -14.10 -9.38 3.27
C THR A 230 -13.75 -10.80 2.80
N VAL A 231 -13.18 -11.63 3.67
CA VAL A 231 -12.87 -13.02 3.40
C VAL A 231 -13.97 -13.91 3.96
N THR A 232 -14.58 -14.72 3.11
CA THR A 232 -15.56 -15.74 3.50
C THR A 232 -15.05 -17.12 3.11
N TRP A 233 -15.29 -18.10 3.97
CA TRP A 233 -14.84 -19.46 3.71
C TRP A 233 -15.83 -20.49 4.22
N ARG A 234 -15.80 -21.65 3.58
CA ARG A 234 -16.62 -22.80 3.96
C ARG A 234 -15.93 -24.10 3.62
N ILE A 235 -16.09 -25.08 4.49
CA ILE A 235 -15.70 -26.47 4.26
C ILE A 235 -16.96 -27.25 3.95
N VAL A 236 -17.00 -27.87 2.77
CA VAL A 236 -18.18 -28.56 2.25
C VAL A 236 -17.82 -30.03 2.03
N ALA A 237 -18.64 -30.92 2.58
CA ALA A 237 -18.61 -32.33 2.24
C ALA A 237 -19.31 -32.53 0.89
N ALA A 238 -18.55 -32.79 -0.17
CA ALA A 238 -19.09 -33.18 -1.46
C ALA A 238 -19.03 -34.70 -1.63
N ALA A 239 -19.76 -35.24 -2.62
CA ALA A 239 -19.86 -36.68 -2.85
C ALA A 239 -18.51 -37.38 -3.13
N ALA A 240 -17.52 -36.65 -3.66
CA ALA A 240 -16.22 -37.19 -4.04
C ALA A 240 -15.11 -36.88 -3.01
N ALA A 241 -15.15 -35.71 -2.37
CA ALA A 241 -14.15 -35.26 -1.40
C ALA A 241 -14.72 -34.11 -0.55
N THR A 242 -14.13 -33.89 0.62
CA THR A 242 -14.35 -32.66 1.41
C THR A 242 -13.47 -31.56 0.83
N ARG A 243 -14.04 -30.38 0.60
CA ARG A 243 -13.32 -29.25 0.01
C ARG A 243 -13.42 -28.00 0.86
N LEU A 244 -12.33 -27.24 0.93
CA LEU A 244 -12.31 -25.88 1.44
C LEU A 244 -12.54 -24.93 0.26
N GLU A 245 -13.55 -24.08 0.36
CA GLU A 245 -13.83 -23.02 -0.58
C GLU A 245 -13.59 -21.67 0.08
N VAL A 246 -12.90 -20.78 -0.61
CA VAL A 246 -12.54 -19.44 -0.14
C VAL A 246 -12.98 -18.42 -1.17
N VAL A 247 -13.59 -17.33 -0.68
CA VAL A 247 -13.99 -16.17 -1.48
C VAL A 247 -13.51 -14.91 -0.77
N VAL A 248 -12.75 -14.08 -1.47
CA VAL A 248 -12.34 -12.75 -1.01
C VAL A 248 -13.05 -11.71 -1.84
N ALA A 249 -13.95 -10.97 -1.20
CA ALA A 249 -14.70 -9.89 -1.84
C ALA A 249 -13.83 -8.65 -2.01
N GLY A 250 -14.07 -7.90 -3.10
CA GLY A 250 -13.39 -6.63 -3.36
C GLY A 250 -11.96 -6.82 -3.85
N ALA A 251 -11.79 -7.09 -5.14
CA ALA A 251 -10.49 -7.09 -5.81
C ALA A 251 -10.37 -5.86 -6.72
N PHE A 252 -9.27 -5.13 -6.61
CA PHE A 252 -8.97 -3.96 -7.43
C PHE A 252 -8.02 -4.28 -8.58
N ALA A 253 -7.14 -5.28 -8.41
CA ALA A 253 -6.19 -5.71 -9.41
C ALA A 253 -5.89 -7.21 -9.30
N ASP A 254 -5.31 -7.77 -10.35
CA ASP A 254 -4.89 -9.18 -10.38
C ASP A 254 -3.55 -9.37 -9.65
N ALA A 255 -3.41 -10.49 -8.93
CA ALA A 255 -2.20 -10.84 -8.20
C ALA A 255 -2.21 -12.34 -7.84
N ALA A 256 -1.02 -12.94 -7.74
CA ALA A 256 -0.86 -14.29 -7.23
C ALA A 256 -1.00 -14.30 -5.69
N ILE A 257 -2.15 -14.77 -5.19
CA ILE A 257 -2.47 -14.81 -3.75
C ILE A 257 -2.93 -16.20 -3.34
N THR A 258 -2.56 -16.62 -2.13
CA THR A 258 -2.98 -17.90 -1.53
C THR A 258 -3.71 -17.64 -0.20
N ALA A 259 -4.73 -18.45 0.08
CA ALA A 259 -5.35 -18.51 1.39
C ALA A 259 -4.84 -19.71 2.19
N PHE A 260 -4.57 -19.52 3.47
CA PHE A 260 -4.04 -20.53 4.38
C PHE A 260 -5.04 -20.74 5.52
N ALA A 261 -5.56 -21.97 5.64
CA ALA A 261 -6.38 -22.36 6.77
C ALA A 261 -5.51 -23.01 7.84
N SER A 262 -5.68 -22.57 9.08
CA SER A 262 -4.90 -23.04 10.23
C SER A 262 -5.79 -23.35 11.43
N HIS A 263 -5.30 -24.24 12.29
CA HIS A 263 -5.91 -24.56 13.57
C HIS A 263 -4.84 -24.52 14.66
N GLU A 264 -5.08 -23.74 15.72
CA GLU A 264 -4.10 -23.52 16.80
C GLU A 264 -2.72 -23.06 16.29
N GLY A 265 -2.69 -22.34 15.16
CA GLY A 265 -1.47 -21.82 14.52
C GLY A 265 -0.85 -22.75 13.48
N GLU A 266 -1.28 -24.02 13.42
CA GLU A 266 -0.75 -24.99 12.46
C GLU A 266 -1.55 -24.97 11.15
N PRO A 267 -0.93 -24.69 9.99
CA PRO A 267 -1.61 -24.72 8.70
C PRO A 267 -2.00 -26.15 8.32
N PHE A 268 -3.22 -26.34 7.82
CA PHE A 268 -3.72 -27.64 7.38
C PHE A 268 -4.28 -27.63 5.95
N ALA A 269 -4.45 -26.46 5.33
CA ALA A 269 -4.84 -26.35 3.93
C ALA A 269 -4.31 -25.05 3.31
N GLU A 270 -3.97 -25.13 2.03
CA GLU A 270 -3.56 -24.01 1.19
C GLU A 270 -4.46 -23.95 -0.03
N VAL A 271 -4.94 -22.75 -0.37
CA VAL A 271 -5.90 -22.53 -1.45
C VAL A 271 -5.38 -21.42 -2.35
N PRO A 272 -4.80 -21.75 -3.51
CA PRO A 272 -4.50 -20.76 -4.54
C PRO A 272 -5.78 -20.03 -4.93
N LEU A 273 -5.72 -18.70 -5.03
CA LEU A 273 -6.86 -17.87 -5.40
C LEU A 273 -6.69 -17.33 -6.81
N GLU A 274 -7.76 -17.37 -7.58
CA GLU A 274 -7.81 -16.82 -8.93
C GLU A 274 -8.79 -15.64 -8.98
N LEU A 275 -8.41 -14.59 -9.73
CA LEU A 275 -9.26 -13.44 -9.94
C LEU A 275 -10.42 -13.78 -10.89
N GLY A 276 -11.66 -13.60 -10.40
CA GLY A 276 -12.88 -13.61 -11.19
C GLY A 276 -13.44 -12.22 -11.42
N ALA A 277 -14.76 -12.11 -11.56
CA ALA A 277 -15.46 -10.83 -11.71
C ALA A 277 -15.40 -9.98 -10.41
N GLY A 278 -14.29 -9.29 -10.17
CA GLY A 278 -14.09 -8.35 -9.05
C GLY A 278 -13.89 -9.01 -7.68
N ARG A 279 -13.55 -10.30 -7.65
CA ARG A 279 -13.30 -11.07 -6.43
C ARG A 279 -12.30 -12.20 -6.67
N PHE A 280 -11.56 -12.57 -5.64
CA PHE A 280 -10.72 -13.76 -5.68
C PHE A 280 -11.50 -14.97 -5.16
N THR A 281 -11.37 -16.10 -5.85
CA THR A 281 -11.99 -17.37 -5.44
C THR A 281 -11.01 -18.51 -5.57
N GLY A 282 -11.08 -19.48 -4.66
CA GLY A 282 -10.28 -20.69 -4.75
C GLY A 282 -10.92 -21.87 -4.03
N THR A 283 -10.52 -23.07 -4.44
CA THR A 283 -10.98 -24.32 -3.84
C THR A 283 -9.83 -25.31 -3.69
N ALA A 284 -9.73 -25.99 -2.55
CA ALA A 284 -8.78 -27.06 -2.34
C ALA A 284 -9.45 -28.29 -1.72
N ASP A 285 -9.07 -29.47 -2.18
CA ASP A 285 -9.49 -30.74 -1.56
C ASP A 285 -8.74 -30.95 -0.25
N LEU A 286 -9.47 -31.34 0.79
CA LEU A 286 -8.90 -31.64 2.09
C LEU A 286 -8.53 -33.12 2.17
N ASP A 287 -7.37 -33.42 2.77
CA ASP A 287 -7.00 -34.79 3.09
C ASP A 287 -7.87 -35.37 4.23
N GLU A 288 -7.66 -36.64 4.55
CA GLU A 288 -8.44 -37.32 5.60
C GLU A 288 -8.23 -36.71 6.99
N THR A 289 -7.04 -36.14 7.26
CA THR A 289 -6.70 -35.53 8.55
C THR A 289 -7.40 -34.19 8.71
N ALA A 290 -7.29 -33.31 7.71
CA ALA A 290 -7.98 -32.03 7.63
C ALA A 290 -9.50 -32.21 7.60
N THR A 291 -10.02 -33.25 6.95
CA THR A 291 -11.46 -33.58 6.97
C THR A 291 -11.94 -33.92 8.39
N ARG A 292 -11.20 -34.77 9.11
CA ARG A 292 -11.53 -35.13 10.50
C ARG A 292 -11.44 -33.91 11.42
N LEU A 293 -10.46 -33.04 11.21
CA LEU A 293 -10.32 -31.78 11.92
C LEU A 293 -11.56 -30.88 11.69
N ALA A 294 -11.93 -30.64 10.43
CA ALA A 294 -13.05 -29.80 10.06
C ALA A 294 -14.40 -30.30 10.62
N ALA A 295 -14.60 -31.61 10.72
CA ALA A 295 -15.80 -32.20 11.29
C ALA A 295 -15.84 -32.16 12.83
N GLY A 296 -14.67 -32.15 13.49
CA GLY A 296 -14.55 -32.22 14.95
C GLY A 296 -14.36 -30.88 15.64
N VAL A 297 -14.00 -29.82 14.91
CA VAL A 297 -13.63 -28.52 15.46
C VAL A 297 -14.73 -27.49 15.21
N HIS A 298 -15.04 -26.70 16.25
CA HIS A 298 -15.96 -25.57 16.12
C HIS A 298 -15.37 -24.51 15.16
N SER A 299 -16.17 -23.99 14.22
CA SER A 299 -15.65 -23.12 13.15
C SER A 299 -14.88 -21.90 13.64
N GLY A 300 -15.20 -21.37 14.84
CA GLY A 300 -14.46 -20.27 15.47
C GLY A 300 -13.04 -20.58 15.95
N ARG A 301 -12.57 -21.83 15.80
CA ARG A 301 -11.17 -22.24 16.06
C ARG A 301 -10.36 -22.49 14.77
N ILE A 302 -10.98 -22.30 13.62
CA ILE A 302 -10.30 -22.34 12.32
C ILE A 302 -10.02 -20.89 11.93
N ALA A 303 -8.75 -20.57 11.76
CA ALA A 303 -8.33 -19.26 11.28
C ALA A 303 -7.99 -19.36 9.79
N LEU A 304 -8.44 -18.35 9.02
CA LEU A 304 -8.09 -18.21 7.61
C LEU A 304 -7.31 -16.91 7.43
N ALA A 305 -6.14 -16.99 6.81
CA ALA A 305 -5.34 -15.84 6.43
C ALA A 305 -5.14 -15.83 4.91
N VAL A 306 -5.23 -14.65 4.30
CA VAL A 306 -5.02 -14.44 2.86
C VAL A 306 -3.74 -13.62 2.68
N GLY A 307 -2.86 -14.04 1.77
CA GLY A 307 -1.66 -13.29 1.45
C GLY A 307 -0.50 -14.13 0.97
N VAL A 308 0.69 -13.54 0.96
CA VAL A 308 1.95 -14.21 0.71
C VAL A 308 2.44 -14.81 2.03
N ALA A 309 2.87 -16.08 2.02
CA ALA A 309 3.39 -16.77 3.19
C ALA A 309 4.73 -16.17 3.63
N GLY A 310 4.70 -15.03 4.32
CA GLY A 310 5.85 -14.44 4.99
C GLY A 310 5.85 -14.87 6.46
N GLU A 311 6.84 -15.67 6.87
CA GLU A 311 7.10 -15.90 8.29
C GLU A 311 7.57 -14.59 8.97
N GLY A 312 7.15 -14.36 10.21
CA GLY A 312 7.75 -13.33 11.08
C GLY A 312 7.15 -11.93 11.04
N VAL A 313 6.19 -11.62 10.16
CA VAL A 313 5.47 -10.34 10.21
C VAL A 313 4.28 -10.47 11.18
N GLY A 314 4.30 -9.69 12.26
CA GLY A 314 3.13 -9.54 13.11
C GLY A 314 1.98 -8.98 12.28
N GLY A 315 0.83 -9.64 12.31
CA GLY A 315 -0.33 -9.22 11.54
C GLY A 315 -0.96 -7.93 12.09
N THR A 316 -1.70 -7.24 11.24
CA THR A 316 -2.54 -6.10 11.64
C THR A 316 -3.70 -6.58 12.52
N THR A 317 -3.86 -5.98 13.71
CA THR A 317 -5.04 -6.25 14.54
C THR A 317 -6.25 -5.46 14.05
N ALA A 318 -7.46 -5.84 14.47
CA ALA A 318 -8.68 -5.08 14.16
C ALA A 318 -8.65 -3.65 14.75
N GLU A 319 -8.00 -3.47 15.90
CA GLU A 319 -7.81 -2.16 16.52
C GLU A 319 -6.87 -1.30 15.67
N ASP A 320 -5.75 -1.86 15.21
CA ASP A 320 -4.82 -1.16 14.30
C ASP A 320 -5.53 -0.71 13.02
N ARG A 321 -6.30 -1.60 12.38
CA ARG A 321 -7.04 -1.28 11.15
C ARG A 321 -8.09 -0.21 11.38
N ALA A 322 -8.86 -0.29 12.47
CA ALA A 322 -9.88 0.69 12.79
C ALA A 322 -9.29 2.09 13.05
N GLU A 323 -8.16 2.17 13.75
CA GLU A 323 -7.44 3.43 13.99
C GLU A 323 -6.94 4.03 12.68
N VAL A 324 -6.27 3.24 11.82
CA VAL A 324 -5.78 3.72 10.52
C VAL A 324 -6.92 4.21 9.64
N VAL A 325 -8.03 3.47 9.55
CA VAL A 325 -9.24 3.88 8.83
C VAL A 325 -9.77 5.21 9.35
N ALA A 326 -9.82 5.40 10.67
CA ALA A 326 -10.27 6.65 11.27
C ALA A 326 -9.35 7.82 10.91
N LEU A 327 -8.03 7.62 10.96
CA LEU A 327 -7.04 8.63 10.60
C LEU A 327 -7.13 9.03 9.12
N VAL A 328 -7.22 8.05 8.21
CA VAL A 328 -7.36 8.28 6.77
C VAL A 328 -8.63 9.06 6.45
N ARG A 329 -9.77 8.69 7.06
CA ARG A 329 -11.04 9.39 6.84
C ARG A 329 -11.08 10.81 7.43
N ALA A 330 -10.26 11.09 8.43
CA ALA A 330 -10.16 12.41 9.05
C ALA A 330 -9.14 13.34 8.37
N ARG A 331 -8.45 12.85 7.34
CA ARG A 331 -7.40 13.57 6.62
C ARG A 331 -7.98 14.82 5.92
N PRO A 332 -7.33 15.99 6.05
CA PRO A 332 -7.82 17.21 5.42
C PRO A 332 -7.62 17.15 3.89
N PRO A 333 -8.57 17.67 3.09
CA PRO A 333 -8.47 17.66 1.62
C PRO A 333 -7.19 18.32 1.09
N ASP A 334 -6.74 19.40 1.73
CA ASP A 334 -5.54 20.16 1.34
C ASP A 334 -4.24 19.37 1.50
N ALA A 335 -4.25 18.30 2.32
CA ALA A 335 -3.12 17.39 2.46
C ALA A 335 -3.16 16.23 1.46
N GLY A 336 -4.22 16.12 0.66
CA GLY A 336 -4.44 15.04 -0.30
C GLY A 336 -3.43 15.01 -1.43
N THR A 337 -3.00 13.81 -1.81
CA THR A 337 -2.13 13.55 -2.97
C THR A 337 -2.85 13.79 -4.29
N LEU A 338 -2.11 13.82 -5.41
CA LEU A 338 -2.73 13.83 -6.75
C LEU A 338 -3.62 12.60 -6.95
N ALA A 339 -3.17 11.43 -6.47
CA ALA A 339 -3.94 10.20 -6.54
C ALA A 339 -5.27 10.31 -5.77
N GLU A 340 -5.27 10.91 -4.57
CA GLU A 340 -6.49 11.15 -3.79
C GLU A 340 -7.45 12.10 -4.53
N ARG A 341 -6.93 13.20 -5.08
CA ARG A 341 -7.76 14.18 -5.82
C ARG A 341 -8.34 13.61 -7.11
N ALA A 342 -7.57 12.82 -7.85
CA ALA A 342 -8.05 12.13 -9.05
C ALA A 342 -9.16 11.12 -8.74
N ALA A 343 -9.03 10.39 -7.63
CA ALA A 343 -10.05 9.45 -7.20
C ALA A 343 -11.33 10.15 -6.72
N ALA A 344 -11.20 11.28 -6.03
CA ALA A 344 -12.35 12.10 -5.62
C ALA A 344 -13.13 12.66 -6.83
N ALA A 345 -12.43 13.21 -7.83
CA ALA A 345 -13.05 13.72 -9.04
C ALA A 345 -13.82 12.63 -9.82
N SER A 346 -13.30 11.41 -9.83
CA SER A 346 -13.97 10.26 -10.47
C SER A 346 -15.28 9.84 -9.78
N THR A 347 -15.40 10.11 -8.47
CA THR A 347 -16.61 9.79 -7.69
C THR A 347 -17.72 10.83 -7.93
N ASP A 348 -17.36 12.10 -8.14
CA ASP A 348 -18.33 13.16 -8.42
C ASP A 348 -18.94 13.05 -9.83
N GLU A 349 -18.25 12.41 -10.78
CA GLU A 349 -18.78 12.12 -12.14
C GLU A 349 -19.73 10.92 -12.19
N GLU A 350 -19.91 10.17 -11.08
CA GLU A 350 -20.88 9.08 -10.96
C GLU A 350 -22.31 9.52 -10.56
N PHE A 351 -22.51 10.81 -10.22
CA PHE A 351 -23.80 11.38 -9.78
C PHE A 351 -24.39 12.41 -10.76
#